data_AF-A0A954SAE9-F1
#
_entry.id   AF-A0A954SAE9-F1
#
_cell.length_a   1.000
_cell.length_b   1.000
_cell.length_c   1.000
_cell.angle_alpha   90.00
_cell.angle_beta   90.00
_cell.angle_gamma   90.00
#
_symmetry.space_group_name_H-M   'P 1'
#
loop_
_entity.id
_entity.type
_entity.pdbx_description
1 polymer ?
#
loop_
_entity_poly.entity_id
_entity_poly.type
_entity_poly.pdbx_seq_one_letter_code
_entity_poly.pdbx_strand_id
1 'polypeptide(L)'
;MSDSLLDKYVGRRKESDPSPVIPEAEGDEDCGAFGWLRGVRDRAVMLELRHKNGCISAFGYAWLDAVEFDPSTGLTLRFSGRTVKISGRNLNAEARPMIRLVDGIIRHRVSWIREADGSAGLVAGKDAVLIEEIEIE
;
A
#
# COMPACT_ATOMS: atom_id res chain seq x y z
N MET A 1 55.07 23.29 -1.90
CA MET A 1 54.06 22.99 -2.94
C MET A 1 53.78 21.49 -2.81
N SER A 2 52.60 20.92 -2.57
CA SER A 2 51.26 21.41 -2.25
C SER A 2 50.45 20.18 -1.80
N ASP A 3 50.57 19.78 -0.52
CA ASP A 3 49.69 18.76 0.08
C ASP A 3 48.33 19.34 0.53
N SER A 4 48.17 20.66 0.41
CA SER A 4 47.02 21.41 0.90
C SER A 4 45.73 21.25 0.06
N LEU A 5 45.76 20.51 -1.05
CA LEU A 5 44.59 20.34 -1.92
C LEU A 5 43.80 19.05 -1.64
N LEU A 6 44.42 18.03 -1.05
CA LEU A 6 43.74 16.78 -0.71
C LEU A 6 42.89 16.90 0.56
N ASP A 7 43.30 17.73 1.52
CA ASP A 7 42.55 17.98 2.77
C ASP A 7 41.19 18.67 2.55
N LYS A 8 40.98 19.31 1.39
CA LYS A 8 39.68 19.90 1.05
C LYS A 8 38.65 18.88 0.56
N TYR A 9 39.07 17.69 0.13
CA TYR A 9 38.19 16.66 -0.41
C TYR A 9 37.99 15.47 0.53
N VAL A 10 38.86 15.30 1.54
CA VAL A 10 38.62 14.36 2.64
C VAL A 10 37.80 15.10 3.71
N GLY A 11 36.51 15.28 3.42
CA GLY A 11 35.54 15.76 4.39
C GLY A 11 35.61 14.90 5.64
N ARG A 12 36.29 15.41 6.67
CA ARG A 12 36.33 14.83 8.01
C ARG A 12 34.90 14.85 8.53
N ARG A 13 34.20 13.73 8.35
CA ARG A 13 32.87 13.50 8.90
C ARG A 13 32.97 13.71 10.40
N LYS A 14 32.48 14.85 10.87
CA LYS A 14 32.33 15.12 12.30
C LYS A 14 31.35 14.06 12.80
N GLU A 15 31.79 13.18 13.70
CA GLU A 15 31.02 12.10 14.33
C GLU A 15 29.81 12.58 15.16
N SER A 16 29.36 13.82 14.96
CA SER A 16 28.36 14.48 15.79
C SER A 16 27.40 15.36 14.98
N ASP A 17 27.23 15.14 13.68
CA ASP A 17 26.05 15.65 12.99
C ASP A 17 24.93 14.62 13.18
N PRO A 18 23.93 14.88 14.04
CA PRO A 18 22.71 14.11 13.95
C PRO A 18 22.14 14.41 12.57
N SER A 19 22.20 13.43 11.68
CA SER A 19 21.32 13.45 10.51
C SER A 19 19.94 13.79 11.04
N PRO A 20 19.19 14.72 10.42
CA PRO A 20 17.85 15.01 10.88
C PRO A 20 17.12 13.68 10.93
N VAL A 21 16.78 13.25 12.15
CA VAL A 21 15.85 12.14 12.36
C VAL A 21 14.53 12.70 11.89
N ILE A 22 14.31 12.62 10.57
CA ILE A 22 12.97 12.70 10.03
C ILE A 22 12.28 11.53 10.74
N PRO A 23 11.28 11.75 11.59
CA PRO A 23 10.47 10.65 12.06
C PRO A 23 9.94 10.03 10.78
N GLU A 24 10.45 8.85 10.40
CA GLU A 24 9.75 8.03 9.42
C GLU A 24 8.36 7.90 10.02
N ALA A 25 7.37 8.46 9.32
CA ALA A 25 6.00 8.41 9.80
C ALA A 25 5.62 6.94 9.85
N GLU A 26 5.81 6.32 11.02
CA GLU A 26 5.42 4.96 11.31
C GLU A 26 3.92 4.89 11.09
N GLY A 27 3.50 4.07 10.15
CA GLY A 27 2.09 3.85 9.85
C GLY A 27 1.76 3.89 8.37
N ASP A 28 0.50 3.58 8.10
CA ASP A 28 -0.05 3.51 6.76
C ASP A 28 -0.46 4.91 6.28
N GLU A 29 -0.14 5.20 5.03
CA GLU A 29 -0.78 6.27 4.29
C GLU A 29 -2.18 5.84 3.85
N ASP A 30 -3.19 6.56 4.32
CA ASP A 30 -4.58 6.32 3.94
C ASP A 30 -4.86 6.83 2.51
N CYS A 31 -5.14 5.89 1.60
CA CYS A 31 -5.52 6.16 0.21
C CYS A 31 -7.05 6.05 -0.01
N GLY A 32 -7.84 6.14 1.05
CA GLY A 32 -9.31 6.04 1.06
C GLY A 32 -9.79 4.59 1.08
N ALA A 33 -9.54 3.87 0.00
CA ALA A 33 -9.95 2.46 -0.14
C ALA A 33 -8.93 1.47 0.43
N PHE A 34 -7.69 1.90 0.66
CA PHE A 34 -6.61 1.04 1.14
C PHE A 34 -5.54 1.83 1.90
N GLY A 35 -4.81 1.12 2.76
CA GLY A 35 -3.64 1.63 3.47
C GLY A 35 -2.35 1.29 2.73
N TRP A 36 -1.40 2.21 2.70
CA TRP A 36 -0.11 2.02 2.06
C TRP A 36 1.05 2.19 3.05
N LEU A 37 1.85 1.15 3.24
CA LEU A 37 3.03 1.19 4.10
C LEU A 37 4.10 2.13 3.53
N ARG A 38 4.53 3.08 4.37
CA ARG A 38 5.68 3.95 4.11
C ARG A 38 6.99 3.20 4.40
N GLY A 39 8.14 3.78 4.04
CA GLY A 39 9.47 3.16 4.22
C GLY A 39 9.85 2.19 3.10
N VAL A 40 11.07 2.23 2.55
CA VAL A 40 11.41 1.50 1.31
C VAL A 40 11.48 -0.02 1.49
N ARG A 41 11.71 -0.49 2.72
CA ARG A 41 11.92 -1.91 3.04
C ARG A 41 10.71 -2.58 3.69
N ASP A 42 9.73 -1.81 4.10
CA ASP A 42 8.61 -2.32 4.90
C ASP A 42 7.66 -3.16 4.04
N ARG A 43 7.15 -4.23 4.63
CA ARG A 43 6.17 -5.11 3.99
C ARG A 43 5.10 -5.49 4.99
N ALA A 44 3.86 -5.51 4.53
CA ALA A 44 2.74 -6.01 5.29
C ALA A 44 2.88 -7.54 5.41
N VAL A 45 2.73 -8.03 6.63
CA VAL A 45 2.69 -9.48 6.90
C VAL A 45 1.29 -10.03 6.57
N MET A 46 0.26 -9.26 6.89
CA MET A 46 -1.14 -9.57 6.67
C MET A 46 -1.79 -8.50 5.78
N LEU A 47 -2.75 -8.91 4.97
CA LEU A 47 -3.69 -8.03 4.28
C LEU A 47 -5.02 -8.07 5.03
N GLU A 48 -5.42 -6.96 5.64
CA GLU A 48 -6.75 -6.83 6.26
C GLU A 48 -7.81 -6.50 5.21
N LEU A 49 -8.94 -7.21 5.26
CA LEU A 49 -10.13 -6.97 4.47
C LEU A 49 -11.21 -6.41 5.39
N ARG A 50 -11.54 -5.13 5.22
CA ARG A 50 -12.49 -4.41 6.07
C ARG A 50 -13.83 -4.30 5.33
N HIS A 51 -14.83 -5.03 5.80
CA HIS A 51 -16.16 -5.04 5.20
C HIS A 51 -17.01 -3.89 5.73
N LYS A 52 -18.00 -3.45 4.94
CA LYS A 52 -18.91 -2.33 5.28
C LYS A 52 -19.80 -2.63 6.50
N ASN A 53 -19.97 -3.90 6.86
CA ASN A 53 -20.68 -4.32 8.06
C ASN A 53 -19.82 -4.26 9.34
N GLY A 54 -18.56 -3.81 9.23
CA GLY A 54 -17.61 -3.73 10.33
C GLY A 54 -16.82 -5.01 10.60
N CYS A 55 -17.10 -6.12 9.89
CA CYS A 55 -16.29 -7.32 9.98
C CYS A 55 -14.91 -7.08 9.36
N ILE A 56 -13.89 -7.67 9.98
CA ILE A 56 -12.51 -7.65 9.48
C ILE A 56 -12.02 -9.09 9.36
N SER A 57 -11.55 -9.44 8.17
CA SER A 57 -10.79 -10.66 7.92
C SER A 57 -9.35 -10.28 7.62
N ALA A 58 -8.39 -11.17 7.86
CA ALA A 58 -6.99 -10.91 7.49
C ALA A 58 -6.33 -12.16 6.93
N PHE A 59 -5.60 -11.99 5.83
CA PHE A 59 -4.89 -13.09 5.16
C PHE A 59 -3.39 -12.80 5.11
N GLY A 60 -2.58 -13.81 5.38
CA GLY A 60 -1.13 -13.66 5.33
C GLY A 60 -0.66 -13.54 3.88
N TYR A 61 0.13 -12.51 3.58
CA TYR A 61 0.77 -12.37 2.27
C TYR A 61 1.69 -13.55 1.92
N ALA A 62 2.20 -14.26 2.93
CA ALA A 62 2.97 -15.50 2.75
C ALA A 62 2.17 -16.63 2.08
N TRP A 63 0.84 -16.53 2.06
CA TRP A 63 -0.07 -17.51 1.47
C TRP A 63 -0.75 -16.99 0.20
N LEU A 64 -0.34 -15.82 -0.31
CA LEU A 64 -0.89 -15.23 -1.53
C LEU A 64 -0.22 -15.91 -2.75
N ASP A 65 -0.97 -16.76 -3.42
CA ASP A 65 -0.48 -17.57 -4.54
C ASP A 65 -0.57 -16.80 -5.87
N ALA A 66 -1.60 -15.97 -6.04
CA ALA A 66 -1.77 -15.19 -7.27
C ALA A 66 -2.58 -13.90 -7.06
N VAL A 67 -2.28 -12.91 -7.91
CA VAL A 67 -2.99 -11.63 -8.03
C VAL A 67 -3.35 -11.44 -9.49
N GLU A 68 -4.64 -11.30 -9.80
CA GLU A 68 -5.14 -11.15 -11.16
C GLU A 68 -6.07 -9.94 -11.25
N PHE A 69 -5.78 -9.02 -12.16
CA PHE A 69 -6.65 -7.88 -12.44
C PHE A 69 -7.23 -8.00 -13.85
N ASP A 70 -8.55 -7.96 -13.93
CA ASP A 70 -9.32 -7.87 -15.18
C ASP A 70 -10.19 -6.60 -15.10
N PRO A 71 -10.05 -5.64 -16.03
CA PRO A 71 -10.84 -4.41 -16.03
C PRO A 71 -12.35 -4.62 -16.05
N SER A 72 -12.83 -5.78 -16.50
CA SER A 72 -14.26 -6.10 -16.61
C SER A 72 -14.85 -6.75 -15.35
N THR A 73 -14.03 -7.43 -14.54
CA THR A 73 -14.51 -8.19 -13.36
C THR A 73 -13.91 -7.71 -12.04
N GLY A 74 -12.75 -7.05 -12.07
CA GLY A 74 -12.08 -6.49 -10.90
C GLY A 74 -10.76 -7.21 -10.56
N LEU A 75 -10.47 -7.32 -9.27
CA LEU A 75 -9.24 -7.88 -8.74
C LEU A 75 -9.52 -9.19 -8.01
N THR A 76 -8.83 -10.25 -8.38
CA THR A 76 -8.90 -11.56 -7.73
C THR A 76 -7.58 -11.86 -7.04
N LEU A 77 -7.65 -12.19 -5.74
CA LEU A 77 -6.53 -12.65 -4.94
C LEU A 77 -6.75 -14.12 -4.59
N ARG A 78 -5.85 -14.99 -5.01
CA ARG A 78 -5.88 -16.41 -4.63
C ARG A 78 -4.92 -16.63 -3.48
N PHE A 79 -5.46 -17.05 -2.35
CA PHE A 79 -4.69 -17.53 -1.22
C PHE A 79 -4.79 -19.06 -1.14
N SER A 80 -3.86 -19.69 -0.43
CA SER A 80 -3.93 -21.13 -0.17
C SER A 80 -5.25 -21.49 0.52
N GLY A 81 -6.17 -22.08 -0.25
CA GLY A 81 -7.48 -22.54 0.22
C GLY A 81 -8.59 -21.49 0.28
N ARG A 82 -8.37 -20.25 -0.21
CA ARG A 82 -9.42 -19.22 -0.32
C ARG A 82 -9.24 -18.32 -1.53
N THR A 83 -10.35 -17.84 -2.08
CA THR A 83 -10.33 -16.81 -3.13
C THR A 83 -11.00 -15.54 -2.62
N VAL A 84 -10.33 -14.39 -2.81
CA VAL A 84 -10.89 -13.08 -2.49
C VAL A 84 -11.15 -12.36 -3.80
N LYS A 85 -12.41 -12.02 -4.07
CA LYS A 85 -12.81 -11.21 -5.23
C LYS A 85 -13.13 -9.80 -4.77
N ILE A 86 -12.57 -8.82 -5.47
CA ILE A 86 -12.67 -7.41 -5.15
C ILE A 86 -13.23 -6.70 -6.37
N SER A 87 -14.41 -6.11 -6.23
CA SER A 87 -15.06 -5.32 -7.27
C SER A 87 -15.11 -3.84 -6.88
N GLY A 88 -15.21 -2.98 -7.89
CA GLY A 88 -15.32 -1.54 -7.69
C GLY A 88 -14.74 -0.73 -8.83
N ARG A 89 -14.38 0.52 -8.53
CA ARG A 89 -13.97 1.51 -9.52
C ARG A 89 -12.49 1.83 -9.39
N ASN A 90 -11.83 1.99 -10.54
CA ASN A 90 -10.45 2.45 -10.62
C ASN A 90 -9.44 1.58 -9.84
N LEU A 91 -9.70 0.27 -9.70
CA LEU A 91 -8.90 -0.63 -8.85
C LEU A 91 -7.42 -0.72 -9.24
N ASN A 92 -7.08 -0.45 -10.51
CA ASN A 92 -5.70 -0.40 -10.99
C ASN A 92 -5.25 1.02 -11.41
N ALA A 93 -6.02 2.06 -11.05
CA ALA A 93 -5.62 3.43 -11.29
C ALA A 93 -4.65 3.93 -10.22
N GLU A 94 -4.03 5.08 -10.49
CA GLU A 94 -3.24 5.80 -9.49
C GLU A 94 -4.16 6.44 -8.45
N ALA A 95 -4.12 5.94 -7.22
CA ALA A 95 -4.78 6.59 -6.09
C ALA A 95 -4.06 7.89 -5.71
N ARG A 96 -2.73 7.89 -5.86
CA ARG A 96 -1.79 9.01 -5.70
C ARG A 96 -0.61 8.79 -6.66
N PRO A 97 0.24 9.80 -6.91
CA PRO A 97 1.40 9.63 -7.80
C PRO A 97 2.25 8.42 -7.40
N MET A 98 2.43 7.49 -8.35
CA MET A 98 3.18 6.24 -8.16
C MET A 98 2.59 5.23 -7.15
N ILE A 99 1.35 5.43 -6.68
CA ILE A 99 0.67 4.53 -5.74
C ILE A 99 -0.58 3.93 -6.40
N ARG A 100 -0.57 2.61 -6.58
CA ARG A 100 -1.69 1.83 -7.11
C ARG A 100 -1.99 0.66 -6.19
N LEU A 101 -3.26 0.31 -6.05
CA LEU A 101 -3.70 -0.80 -5.21
C LEU A 101 -3.09 -2.13 -5.66
N VAL A 102 -3.19 -2.46 -6.96
CA VAL A 102 -2.67 -3.72 -7.53
C VAL A 102 -1.16 -3.84 -7.31
N ASP A 103 -0.38 -2.81 -7.65
CA ASP A 103 1.07 -2.80 -7.42
C ASP A 103 1.40 -2.94 -5.93
N GLY A 104 0.60 -2.31 -5.08
CA GLY A 104 0.75 -2.39 -3.64
C GLY A 104 0.52 -3.79 -3.09
N ILE A 105 -0.52 -4.49 -3.56
CA ILE A 105 -0.78 -5.87 -3.16
C ILE A 105 0.35 -6.78 -3.64
N ILE A 106 0.77 -6.69 -4.91
CA ILE A 106 1.88 -7.49 -5.47
C ILE A 106 3.18 -7.29 -4.68
N ARG A 107 3.43 -6.07 -4.21
CA ARG A 107 4.65 -5.72 -3.47
C ARG A 107 4.52 -5.86 -1.95
N HIS A 108 3.38 -6.32 -1.46
CA HIS A 108 3.04 -6.45 -0.04
C HIS A 108 3.17 -5.10 0.71
N ARG A 109 2.74 -4.02 0.06
CA ARG A 109 2.74 -2.64 0.59
C ARG A 109 1.38 -2.23 1.11
N VAL A 110 0.34 -2.98 0.78
CA VAL A 110 -1.03 -2.70 1.23
C VAL A 110 -1.30 -3.47 2.50
N SER A 111 -1.48 -2.76 3.62
CA SER A 111 -1.76 -3.36 4.93
C SER A 111 -3.25 -3.69 5.11
N TRP A 112 -4.13 -2.89 4.50
CA TRP A 112 -5.57 -3.07 4.55
C TRP A 112 -6.26 -2.57 3.29
N ILE A 113 -7.39 -3.17 2.95
CA ILE A 113 -8.37 -2.67 1.99
C ILE A 113 -9.75 -2.57 2.64
N ARG A 114 -10.62 -1.70 2.13
CA ARG A 114 -11.92 -1.43 2.74
C ARG A 114 -13.02 -1.28 1.69
N GLU A 115 -14.13 -2.00 1.90
CA GLU A 115 -15.39 -1.72 1.21
C GLU A 115 -15.92 -0.33 1.56
N ALA A 116 -16.33 0.41 0.55
CA ALA A 116 -16.99 1.69 0.72
C ALA A 116 -18.30 1.50 1.48
N ASP A 117 -18.51 2.31 2.52
CA ASP A 117 -19.84 2.47 3.08
C ASP A 117 -20.73 3.34 2.16
N GLY A 118 -22.04 3.32 2.39
CA GLY A 118 -23.01 4.01 1.54
C GLY A 118 -22.77 5.52 1.41
N SER A 119 -22.21 6.16 2.44
CA SER A 119 -21.84 7.58 2.39
C SER A 119 -20.52 7.83 1.65
N ALA A 120 -19.50 7.00 1.89
CA ALA A 120 -18.19 7.10 1.27
C ALA A 120 -18.27 6.87 -0.24
N GLY A 121 -19.10 5.91 -0.69
CA GLY A 121 -19.31 5.63 -2.11
C GLY A 121 -19.94 6.81 -2.87
N LEU A 122 -20.86 7.54 -2.25
CA LEU A 122 -21.54 8.69 -2.86
C LEU A 122 -20.66 9.94 -2.94
N VAL A 123 -19.77 10.12 -1.96
CA VAL A 123 -18.87 11.29 -1.88
C VAL A 123 -17.59 11.07 -2.70
N ALA A 124 -17.21 9.81 -2.96
CA ALA A 124 -16.02 9.48 -3.71
C ALA A 124 -16.05 10.08 -5.13
N GLY A 125 -15.02 10.88 -5.43
CA GLY A 125 -14.82 11.45 -6.76
C GLY A 125 -14.74 10.36 -7.83
N LYS A 126 -15.08 10.72 -9.07
CA LYS A 126 -15.14 9.79 -10.21
C LYS A 126 -13.86 8.99 -10.42
N ASP A 127 -12.71 9.61 -10.15
CA ASP A 127 -11.39 9.03 -10.39
C ASP A 127 -10.78 8.40 -9.13
N ALA A 128 -11.49 8.43 -8.00
CA ALA A 128 -11.03 7.79 -6.77
C ALA A 128 -11.05 6.27 -6.92
N VAL A 129 -10.08 5.59 -6.29
CA VAL A 129 -10.13 4.15 -6.10
C VAL A 129 -11.24 3.85 -5.10
N LEU A 130 -12.21 3.03 -5.51
CA LEU A 130 -13.34 2.63 -4.69
C LEU A 130 -13.47 1.11 -4.74
N ILE A 131 -13.50 0.48 -3.57
CA ILE A 131 -13.86 -0.94 -3.46
C ILE A 131 -15.31 -0.99 -3.03
N GLU A 132 -16.17 -1.58 -3.85
CA GLU A 132 -17.61 -1.66 -3.60
C GLU A 132 -17.96 -2.93 -2.83
N GLU A 133 -17.25 -4.02 -3.11
CA GLU A 133 -17.48 -5.33 -2.51
C GLU A 133 -16.20 -6.15 -2.43
N ILE A 134 -16.09 -6.91 -1.35
CA ILE A 134 -15.08 -7.92 -1.08
C ILE A 134 -15.80 -9.23 -0.76
N GLU A 135 -15.69 -10.19 -1.67
CA GLU A 135 -16.23 -11.55 -1.49
C GLU A 135 -15.11 -12.53 -1.16
N ILE A 136 -15.35 -13.42 -0.20
CA ILE A 136 -14.40 -14.46 0.23
C ILE A 136 -15.04 -15.83 0.01
N GLU A 137 -14.41 -16.65 -0.83
CA GLU A 137 -14.80 -18.02 -1.18
C GLU A 137 -13.86 -19.05 -0.56
#